data_AF-F5B7E8-F1
#
_entry.id   AF-F5B7E8-F1
#
_cell.length_a   1.000
_cell.length_b   1.000
_cell.length_c   1.000
_cell.angle_alpha   90.00
_cell.angle_beta   90.00
_cell.angle_gamma   90.00
#
_symmetry.space_group_name_H-M   'P 1'
#
loop_
_entity.id
_entity.type
_entity.pdbx_description
1 polymer ?
#
loop_
_entity_poly.entity_id
_entity_poly.type
_entity_poly.pdbx_seq_one_letter_code
_entity_poly.pdbx_strand_id
1 'polypeptide(L)'
;DAIRLGDELRSQHLQDNPILLSMQVMFLSLKGKHELARKLTKEISPHEITGLIAINLLYAEYCQNSERALPAIREYLASEPSIDNNPGLLPLVLIAHGEVIAEKMWEKFQ
;
A
#
# COMPACT_ATOMS: atom_id res chain seq x y z
N ASP A 1 -16.45 8.23 1.27
CA ASP A 1 -16.68 7.17 2.28
C ASP A 1 -15.47 6.47 2.87
N ALA A 2 -14.44 6.03 2.13
CA ALA A 2 -13.32 5.24 2.71
C ALA A 2 -12.58 5.89 3.93
N ILE A 3 -12.41 7.22 3.94
CA ILE A 3 -11.82 7.92 5.09
C ILE A 3 -12.74 7.86 6.32
N ARG A 4 -14.04 8.05 6.11
CA ARG A 4 -15.06 7.98 7.17
C ARG A 4 -15.10 6.57 7.77
N LEU A 5 -15.02 5.53 6.92
CA LEU A 5 -14.88 4.15 7.38
C LEU A 5 -13.60 3.95 8.21
N GLY A 6 -12.47 4.52 7.80
CA GLY A 6 -11.22 4.48 8.58
C GLY A 6 -11.34 5.16 9.95
N ASP A 7 -12.01 6.31 10.02
CA ASP A 7 -12.27 7.01 11.28
C ASP A 7 -13.28 6.26 12.17
N GLU A 8 -14.30 5.64 11.57
CA GLU A 8 -15.28 4.78 12.26
C GLU A 8 -14.63 3.51 12.81
N LEU A 9 -13.76 2.84 12.05
CA LEU A 9 -13.00 1.68 12.54
C LEU A 9 -12.04 2.07 13.68
N ARG A 10 -11.42 3.25 13.61
CA ARG A 10 -10.62 3.82 14.70
C ARG A 10 -11.45 4.05 15.97
N SER A 11 -12.73 4.41 15.83
CA SER A 11 -13.64 4.60 16.98
C SER A 11 -14.07 3.29 17.65
N GLN A 12 -13.87 2.14 16.99
CA GLN A 12 -14.31 0.81 17.45
C GLN A 12 -13.18 -0.03 18.10
N HIS A 13 -12.14 0.60 18.65
CA HIS A 13 -10.99 -0.08 19.28
C HIS A 13 -10.16 -1.00 18.37
N LEU A 14 -10.28 -0.87 17.05
CA LEU A 14 -9.41 -1.54 16.07
C LEU A 14 -8.11 -0.73 15.79
N GLN A 15 -7.75 0.20 16.68
CA GLN A 15 -6.67 1.16 16.51
C GLN A 15 -5.30 0.50 16.33
N ASP A 16 -5.11 -0.68 16.92
CA ASP A 16 -3.83 -1.40 16.92
C ASP A 16 -3.74 -2.44 15.80
N ASN A 17 -4.70 -2.50 14.87
CA ASN A 17 -4.59 -3.43 13.75
C ASN A 17 -3.68 -2.84 12.66
N PRO A 18 -2.46 -3.37 12.44
CA PRO A 18 -1.49 -2.77 11.54
C PRO A 18 -1.95 -2.79 10.07
N ILE A 19 -2.81 -3.74 9.69
CA ILE A 19 -3.41 -3.78 8.36
C ILE A 19 -4.34 -2.59 8.17
N LEU A 20 -5.29 -2.37 9.10
CA LEU A 20 -6.22 -1.23 9.01
C LEU A 20 -5.50 0.11 9.05
N LEU A 21 -4.46 0.21 9.89
CA LEU A 21 -3.61 1.39 9.98
C LEU A 21 -2.88 1.66 8.66
N SER A 22 -2.31 0.63 8.03
CA SER A 22 -1.67 0.74 6.72
C SER A 22 -2.64 1.15 5.60
N MET A 23 -3.88 0.63 5.62
CA MET A 23 -4.93 1.04 4.68
C MET A 23 -5.30 2.52 4.86
N GLN A 24 -5.39 2.98 6.12
CA GLN A 24 -5.66 4.39 6.41
C GLN A 24 -4.53 5.28 5.91
N VAL A 25 -3.26 4.90 6.13
CA VAL A 25 -2.08 5.59 5.57
C VAL A 25 -2.17 5.69 4.04
N MET A 26 -2.49 4.59 3.37
CA MET A 26 -2.65 4.55 1.92
C MET A 26 -3.75 5.50 1.44
N PHE A 27 -4.95 5.44 2.02
CA PHE A 27 -6.06 6.31 1.62
C PHE A 27 -5.80 7.79 1.90
N LEU A 28 -5.15 8.11 3.03
CA LEU A 28 -4.76 9.49 3.34
C LEU A 28 -3.75 10.01 2.33
N SER A 29 -2.79 9.18 1.92
CA SER A 29 -1.80 9.54 0.90
C SER A 29 -2.45 9.77 -0.46
N LEU A 30 -3.33 8.87 -0.89
CA LEU A 30 -4.11 9.01 -2.12
C LEU A 30 -4.97 10.28 -2.15
N LYS A 31 -5.37 10.78 -0.98
CA LYS A 31 -6.22 11.98 -0.83
C LYS A 31 -5.42 13.26 -0.61
N GLY A 32 -4.10 13.23 -0.76
CA GLY A 32 -3.23 14.40 -0.58
C GLY A 32 -2.99 14.77 0.89
N LYS A 33 -3.51 14.00 1.86
CA LYS A 33 -3.34 14.25 3.30
C LYS A 33 -2.00 13.70 3.81
N HIS A 34 -0.90 14.08 3.14
CA HIS A 34 0.41 13.45 3.31
C HIS A 34 0.98 13.61 4.72
N GLU A 35 0.79 14.76 5.37
CA GLU A 35 1.27 14.95 6.75
C GLU A 35 0.60 14.01 7.75
N LEU A 36 -0.71 13.80 7.61
CA LEU A 36 -1.45 12.88 8.46
C LEU A 36 -1.03 11.44 8.16
N ALA A 37 -0.90 11.06 6.89
CA ALA A 37 -0.40 9.75 6.50
C ALA A 37 0.98 9.44 7.11
N ARG A 38 1.92 10.39 7.07
CA ARG A 38 3.24 10.24 7.68
C ARG A 38 3.21 10.11 9.20
N LYS A 39 2.27 10.78 9.88
CA LYS A 39 2.08 10.61 11.32
C LYS A 39 1.62 9.19 11.65
N LEU A 40 0.57 8.70 10.97
CA LEU A 40 0.04 7.36 11.18
C LEU A 40 1.05 6.26 10.79
N THR A 41 1.89 6.49 9.78
CA THR A 41 2.93 5.52 9.39
C THR A 41 3.89 5.20 10.55
N LYS A 42 4.17 6.18 11.42
CA LYS A 42 5.07 6.01 12.58
C LYS A 42 4.46 5.18 13.70
N GLU A 43 3.15 4.93 13.65
CA GLU A 43 2.43 4.10 14.62
C GLU A 43 2.51 2.60 14.26
N ILE A 44 2.92 2.26 13.04
CA ILE A 44 3.11 0.87 12.59
C ILE A 44 4.49 0.37 13.02
N SER A 45 4.55 -0.76 13.72
CA SER A 45 5.82 -1.37 14.11
C SER A 45 6.59 -1.86 12.89
N PRO A 46 7.90 -1.58 12.77
CA PRO A 46 8.72 -2.11 11.67
C PRO A 46 8.70 -3.63 11.56
N HIS A 47 8.49 -4.34 12.67
CA HIS A 47 8.40 -5.80 12.71
C HIS A 47 7.12 -6.36 12.08
N GLU A 48 6.11 -5.53 11.88
CA GLU A 48 4.82 -5.91 11.30
C GLU A 48 4.76 -5.61 9.79
N ILE A 49 5.76 -4.93 9.23
CA ILE A 49 5.76 -4.50 7.83
C ILE A 49 6.05 -5.68 6.91
N THR A 50 5.00 -6.39 6.53
CA THR A 50 5.04 -7.52 5.59
C THR A 50 3.72 -7.64 4.82
N GLY A 51 3.74 -8.35 3.69
CA GLY A 51 2.56 -8.61 2.86
C GLY A 51 1.76 -7.34 2.56
N LEU A 52 0.45 -7.38 2.85
CA LEU A 52 -0.46 -6.27 2.54
C LEU A 52 -0.07 -4.94 3.22
N ILE A 53 0.57 -4.98 4.39
CA ILE A 53 1.05 -3.78 5.07
C ILE A 53 2.16 -3.12 4.25
N ALA A 54 3.15 -3.90 3.82
CA ALA A 54 4.24 -3.41 2.97
C ALA A 54 3.71 -2.83 1.65
N ILE A 55 2.75 -3.51 1.02
CA ILE A 55 2.10 -3.07 -0.22
C ILE A 55 1.43 -1.70 -0.04
N ASN A 56 0.61 -1.55 1.01
CA ASN A 56 -0.09 -0.30 1.31
C ASN A 56 0.88 0.85 1.58
N LEU A 57 1.96 0.60 2.33
CA LEU A 57 2.96 1.60 2.66
C LEU A 57 3.80 2.02 1.44
N LEU A 58 4.16 1.09 0.57
CA LEU A 58 4.87 1.39 -0.67
C LEU A 58 3.99 2.18 -1.65
N TYR A 59 2.71 1.86 -1.75
CA TYR A 59 1.76 2.64 -2.54
C TYR A 59 1.55 4.04 -1.95
N ALA A 60 1.46 4.14 -0.62
CA ALA A 60 1.39 5.42 0.09
C ALA A 60 2.63 6.29 -0.19
N GLU A 61 3.82 5.70 -0.15
CA GLU A 61 5.09 6.36 -0.45
C GLU A 61 5.12 6.88 -1.89
N TYR A 62 4.63 6.11 -2.86
CA TYR A 62 4.47 6.59 -4.24
C TYR A 62 3.49 7.76 -4.34
N CYS A 63 2.36 7.72 -3.64
CA CYS A 63 1.42 8.85 -3.64
C CYS A 63 2.08 10.14 -3.09
N GLN A 64 2.98 10.00 -2.12
CA GLN A 64 3.63 11.13 -1.46
C GLN A 64 4.87 11.65 -2.22
N ASN A 65 5.61 10.78 -2.88
CA ASN A 65 6.94 11.08 -3.44
C ASN A 65 7.08 10.75 -4.95
N SER A 66 6.01 10.26 -5.57
CA SER A 66 5.93 9.93 -7.00
C SER A 66 7.08 9.03 -7.45
N GLU A 67 7.74 9.34 -8.56
CA GLU A 67 8.81 8.52 -9.15
C GLU A 67 9.98 8.21 -8.20
N ARG A 68 10.19 9.03 -7.15
CA ARG A 68 11.24 8.78 -6.15
C ARG A 68 11.01 7.49 -5.35
N ALA A 69 9.78 7.00 -5.27
CA ALA A 69 9.44 5.75 -4.60
C ALA A 69 9.71 4.50 -5.47
N LEU A 70 9.89 4.66 -6.79
CA LEU A 70 10.00 3.55 -7.73
C LEU A 70 11.15 2.58 -7.43
N PRO A 71 12.36 3.02 -7.00
CA PRO A 71 13.43 2.08 -6.67
C PRO A 71 13.03 1.10 -5.57
N ALA A 72 12.43 1.60 -4.47
CA ALA A 72 11.99 0.76 -3.36
C ALA A 72 10.85 -0.19 -3.76
N ILE A 73 9.92 0.27 -4.59
CA ILE A 73 8.82 -0.56 -5.10
C ILE A 73 9.37 -1.69 -5.96
N ARG A 74 10.31 -1.40 -6.86
CA ARG A 74 10.93 -2.42 -7.72
C ARG A 74 11.75 -3.43 -6.92
N GLU A 75 12.47 -2.98 -5.91
CA GLU A 75 13.21 -3.86 -4.99
C GLU A 75 12.25 -4.80 -4.25
N TYR A 76 11.16 -4.27 -3.69
CA TYR A 76 10.15 -5.08 -3.03
C TYR A 76 9.53 -6.12 -3.98
N LEU A 77 9.09 -5.70 -5.17
CA LEU A 77 8.53 -6.61 -6.17
C LEU A 77 9.55 -7.70 -6.56
N ALA A 78 10.81 -7.35 -6.80
CA ALA A 78 11.85 -8.34 -7.13
C ALA A 78 12.11 -9.37 -6.00
N SER A 79 11.82 -9.01 -4.75
CA SER A 79 11.95 -9.91 -3.60
C SER A 79 10.77 -10.85 -3.40
N GLU A 80 9.62 -10.59 -4.05
CA GLU A 80 8.40 -11.38 -3.90
C GLU A 80 8.46 -12.64 -4.79
N PRO A 81 8.51 -13.85 -4.21
CA PRO A 81 8.72 -15.09 -4.97
C PRO A 81 7.50 -15.51 -5.81
N SER A 82 6.36 -14.86 -5.65
CA SER A 82 5.08 -15.24 -6.28
C SER A 82 4.27 -14.02 -6.70
N ILE A 83 4.92 -13.04 -7.34
CA ILE A 83 4.26 -11.85 -7.88
C ILE A 83 3.03 -12.24 -8.70
N ASP A 84 3.19 -13.22 -9.60
CA ASP A 84 2.14 -13.71 -10.50
C ASP A 84 0.93 -14.36 -9.79
N ASN A 85 1.04 -14.71 -8.51
CA ASN A 85 -0.02 -15.38 -7.74
C ASN A 85 -0.60 -14.50 -6.62
N ASN A 86 -0.16 -13.25 -6.49
CA ASN A 86 -0.65 -12.32 -5.48
C ASN A 86 -1.31 -11.08 -6.14
N PRO A 87 -2.64 -11.08 -6.33
CA PRO A 87 -3.33 -9.97 -6.96
C PRO A 87 -3.25 -8.67 -6.13
N GLY A 88 -2.89 -8.76 -4.84
CA GLY A 88 -2.61 -7.60 -4.01
C GLY A 88 -1.44 -6.74 -4.52
N LEU A 89 -0.55 -7.29 -5.33
CA LEU A 89 0.61 -6.57 -5.88
C LEU A 89 0.27 -5.76 -7.15
N LEU A 90 -0.90 -5.95 -7.76
CA LEU A 90 -1.32 -5.25 -8.98
C LEU A 90 -1.11 -3.73 -8.94
N PRO A 91 -1.45 -3.00 -7.85
CA PRO A 91 -1.20 -1.57 -7.79
C PRO A 91 0.29 -1.22 -7.90
N LEU A 92 1.17 -2.00 -7.27
CA LEU A 92 2.62 -1.78 -7.34
C LEU A 92 3.19 -2.18 -8.69
N VAL A 93 2.71 -3.28 -9.29
CA VAL A 93 3.12 -3.72 -10.63
C VAL A 93 2.72 -2.67 -11.67
N LEU A 94 1.50 -2.14 -11.60
CA LEU A 94 1.04 -1.06 -12.47
C LEU A 94 1.95 0.17 -12.38
N ILE A 95 2.31 0.58 -11.16
CA ILE A 95 3.19 1.73 -10.93
C ILE A 95 4.62 1.47 -11.45
N ALA A 96 5.18 0.28 -11.16
CA ALA A 96 6.59 0.01 -11.41
C ALA A 96 6.91 -0.39 -12.86
N HIS A 97 5.95 -1.06 -13.50
CA HIS A 97 6.13 -1.77 -14.77
C HIS A 97 5.11 -1.37 -15.85
N GLY A 98 4.08 -0.60 -15.50
CA GLY A 98 3.10 -0.07 -16.42
C GLY A 98 1.92 -1.02 -16.72
N GLU A 99 0.97 -0.47 -17.47
CA GLU A 99 -0.34 -1.08 -17.74
C GLU A 99 -0.24 -2.45 -18.42
N VAL A 100 0.58 -2.57 -19.48
CA VAL A 100 0.75 -3.81 -20.25
C VAL A 100 1.18 -5.00 -19.36
N ILE A 101 2.02 -4.75 -18.36
CA ILE A 101 2.49 -5.81 -17.46
C ILE A 101 1.44 -6.10 -16.39
N ALA A 102 0.77 -5.08 -15.86
CA ALA A 102 -0.32 -5.24 -14.91
C ALA A 102 -1.52 -5.99 -15.50
N GLU A 103 -1.90 -5.72 -16.76
CA GLU A 103 -2.97 -6.43 -17.46
C GLU A 103 -2.65 -7.92 -17.62
N LYS A 104 -1.44 -8.26 -18.08
CA LYS A 104 -0.99 -9.66 -18.18
C LYS A 104 -1.03 -10.39 -16.85
N MET A 105 -0.75 -9.69 -15.76
CA MET A 105 -0.88 -10.26 -14.42
C MET A 105 -2.35 -10.45 -14.05
N TRP A 106 -3.21 -9.47 -14.31
CA TRP A 106 -4.65 -9.55 -14.04
C TRP A 106 -5.34 -10.71 -14.78
N GLU A 107 -4.99 -10.92 -16.05
CA GLU A 107 -5.51 -12.02 -16.87
C GLU A 107 -5.26 -13.41 -16.26
N LYS A 108 -4.19 -13.58 -15.47
CA LYS A 108 -3.91 -14.86 -14.78
C LYS A 108 -4.87 -15.15 -13.62
N PHE A 109 -5.59 -14.14 -13.14
CA PHE A 109 -6.54 -14.26 -12.03
C PHE A 109 -8.01 -14.33 -12.47
N GLN A 110 -8.28 -14.24 -13.78
CA GLN A 110 -9.61 -14.42 -14.35
C GLN A 110 -9.95 -15.91 -14.51
#